data_AF-A0A924RT37-F1
#
_entry.id   AF-A0A924RT37-F1
#
_cell.length_a   1.000
_cell.length_b   1.000
_cell.length_c   1.000
_cell.angle_alpha   90.00
_cell.angle_beta   90.00
_cell.angle_gamma   90.00
#
_symmetry.space_group_name_H-M   'P 1'
#
loop_
_entity.id
_entity.type
_entity.pdbx_description
1 polymer ?
#
loop_
_entity_poly.entity_id
_entity_poly.type
_entity_poly.pdbx_seq_one_letter_code
_entity_poly.pdbx_strand_id
1 'polypeptide(L)'
;TRQGHAQPDFETVDTSARFLPRFAQKISEALERGEKVALADVAYPNGAEKRLMNLLKNALLHNLLGYAAWNTAGNTLGSAIATAVCGLEGQNERARVEALFSRLVDDWIYQGEFRLQVWNALERPSIFDLGDLKARAESEIELRIKPAALELWNTYFAPHYPNLKLEWNGSSLAWPRLFTGVFPLKVKNV
;
A
#
# COMPACT_ATOMS: atom_id res chain seq x y z
N THR A 1 11.43 -4.24 20.90
CA THR A 1 11.94 -4.06 19.53
C THR A 1 10.83 -3.49 18.66
N ARG A 2 10.99 -2.27 18.14
CA ARG A 2 9.98 -1.49 17.38
C ARG A 2 9.69 -2.03 15.96
N GLN A 3 10.04 -3.29 15.68
CA GLN A 3 9.66 -4.00 14.46
C GLN A 3 8.49 -4.94 14.80
N GLY A 4 7.36 -4.35 15.18
CA GLY A 4 6.14 -5.09 15.50
C GLY A 4 5.21 -5.10 14.29
N HIS A 5 4.49 -6.19 14.08
CA HIS A 5 3.42 -6.26 13.08
C HIS A 5 2.30 -5.23 13.30
N ALA A 6 2.32 -4.50 14.42
CA ALA A 6 1.41 -3.42 14.77
C ALA A 6 2.02 -2.05 14.50
N GLN A 7 1.18 -1.09 14.09
CA GLN A 7 1.57 0.33 14.09
C GLN A 7 1.95 0.73 15.53
N PRO A 8 3.02 1.54 15.73
CA PRO A 8 3.38 2.02 17.04
C PRO A 8 2.30 2.97 17.59
N ASP A 9 2.38 3.26 18.89
CA ASP A 9 1.47 4.18 19.57
C ASP A 9 1.41 5.54 18.84
N PHE A 10 0.21 5.94 18.41
CA PHE A 10 -0.07 7.14 17.62
C PHE A 10 0.38 8.42 18.33
N GLU A 11 0.40 8.43 19.67
CA GLU A 11 0.87 9.57 20.47
C GLU A 11 2.36 9.89 20.25
N THR A 12 3.15 8.94 19.73
CA THR A 12 4.58 9.14 19.51
C THR A 12 4.93 9.87 18.20
N VAL A 13 3.94 10.06 17.31
CA VAL A 13 4.09 10.77 16.02
C VAL A 13 3.13 11.93 15.85
N ASP A 14 1.99 11.97 16.56
CA ASP A 14 1.08 13.11 16.56
C ASP A 14 1.69 14.29 17.36
N THR A 15 2.50 15.08 16.67
CA THR A 15 2.93 16.39 17.16
C THR A 15 1.87 17.45 16.84
N SER A 16 1.90 18.59 17.53
CA SER A 16 1.01 19.73 17.24
C SER A 16 1.14 20.26 15.79
N ALA A 17 2.26 19.96 15.12
CA ALA A 17 2.49 20.29 13.71
C ALA A 17 1.89 19.28 12.73
N ARG A 18 1.42 18.12 13.20
CA ARG A 18 0.91 17.03 12.38
C ARG A 18 -0.61 17.02 12.34
N PHE A 19 -1.17 17.67 11.32
CA PHE A 19 -2.62 17.67 11.09
C PHE A 19 -2.99 16.90 9.81
N LEU A 20 -3.14 15.58 9.94
CA LEU A 20 -3.43 14.66 8.82
C LEU A 20 -4.64 15.04 7.98
N PRO A 21 -5.79 15.48 8.53
CA PRO A 21 -6.92 15.90 7.70
C PRO A 21 -6.56 17.02 6.73
N ARG A 22 -5.80 18.04 7.19
CA ARG A 22 -5.37 19.14 6.30
C ARG A 22 -4.29 18.71 5.32
N PHE A 23 -3.42 17.77 5.71
CA PHE A 23 -2.46 17.19 4.78
C PHE A 23 -3.16 16.41 3.66
N ALA A 24 -4.10 15.54 4.01
CA ALA A 24 -4.92 14.81 3.06
C ALA A 24 -5.73 15.74 2.15
N GLN A 25 -6.37 16.77 2.73
CA GLN A 25 -7.10 17.79 1.97
C GLN A 25 -6.22 18.47 0.92
N LYS A 26 -5.00 18.89 1.29
CA LYS A 26 -4.07 19.53 0.33
C LYS A 26 -3.70 18.61 -0.83
N ILE A 27 -3.55 17.30 -0.56
CA ILE A 27 -3.31 16.30 -1.61
C ILE A 27 -4.52 16.20 -2.53
N SER A 28 -5.74 16.08 -1.97
CA SER A 28 -6.98 16.05 -2.75
C SER A 28 -7.12 17.27 -3.64
N GLU A 29 -6.95 18.47 -3.08
CA GLU A 29 -7.08 19.73 -3.81
C GLU A 29 -6.03 19.86 -4.93
N ALA A 30 -4.80 19.37 -4.72
CA ALA A 30 -3.78 19.33 -5.76
C ALA A 30 -4.16 18.37 -6.90
N LEU A 31 -4.63 17.17 -6.56
CA LEU A 31 -5.09 16.18 -7.54
C LEU A 31 -6.30 16.68 -8.34
N GLU A 32 -7.26 17.34 -7.68
CA GLU A 32 -8.43 17.96 -8.31
C GLU A 32 -8.07 19.09 -9.29
N ARG A 33 -7.00 19.84 -8.98
CA ARG A 33 -6.43 20.83 -9.91
C ARG A 33 -5.63 20.21 -11.07
N GLY A 34 -5.53 18.89 -11.12
CA GLY A 34 -4.76 18.17 -12.15
C GLY A 34 -3.24 18.22 -11.93
N GLU A 35 -2.79 18.61 -10.74
CA GLU A 35 -1.37 18.63 -10.41
C GLU A 35 -0.81 17.20 -10.34
N LYS A 36 0.49 17.09 -10.62
CA LYS A 36 1.21 15.82 -10.54
C LYS A 36 1.69 15.61 -9.10
N VAL A 37 1.06 14.67 -8.41
CA VAL A 37 1.33 14.40 -6.99
C VAL A 37 1.99 13.04 -6.80
N ALA A 38 3.05 13.02 -6.00
CA ALA A 38 3.65 11.80 -5.46
C ALA A 38 3.57 11.84 -3.94
N LEU A 39 3.32 10.70 -3.31
CA LEU A 39 3.15 10.60 -1.86
C LEU A 39 4.16 9.61 -1.26
N ALA A 40 5.01 10.11 -0.38
CA ALA A 40 5.91 9.30 0.43
C ALA A 40 5.39 9.30 1.88
N ASP A 41 4.83 8.18 2.33
CA ASP A 41 4.37 8.04 3.71
C ASP A 41 5.50 7.50 4.59
N VAL A 42 6.15 8.43 5.29
CA VAL A 42 7.29 8.16 6.17
C VAL A 42 6.92 8.19 7.66
N ALA A 43 5.61 8.16 7.98
CA ALA A 43 5.16 8.19 9.37
C ALA A 43 5.66 6.95 10.14
N TYR A 44 5.63 5.78 9.48
CA TYR A 44 6.05 4.51 10.06
C TYR A 44 6.94 3.73 9.10
N PRO A 45 7.91 2.96 9.61
CA PRO A 45 8.60 1.97 8.80
C PRO A 45 7.69 0.77 8.52
N ASN A 46 7.85 0.15 7.35
CA ASN A 46 7.19 -1.10 6.99
C ASN A 46 5.65 -1.06 7.00
N GLY A 47 5.06 -0.04 6.40
CA GLY A 47 3.62 0.00 6.14
C GLY A 47 3.05 1.40 6.23
N ALA A 48 1.96 1.60 5.48
CA ALA A 48 1.23 2.86 5.42
C ALA A 48 0.60 3.23 6.76
N GLU A 49 0.50 4.52 7.02
CA GLU A 49 -0.40 5.05 8.03
C GLU A 49 -1.86 4.84 7.61
N LYS A 50 -2.54 3.96 8.35
CA LYS A 50 -3.91 3.56 8.05
C LYS A 50 -4.88 4.76 8.06
N ARG A 51 -4.67 5.73 8.95
CA ARG A 51 -5.52 6.92 9.06
C ARG A 51 -5.39 7.82 7.82
N LEU A 52 -4.16 8.07 7.35
CA LEU A 52 -3.89 8.84 6.15
C LEU A 52 -4.57 8.20 4.93
N MET A 53 -4.37 6.89 4.74
CA MET A 53 -4.95 6.19 3.60
C MET A 53 -6.49 6.15 3.63
N ASN A 54 -7.11 6.06 4.81
CA ASN A 54 -8.55 6.15 4.94
C ASN A 54 -9.12 7.55 4.65
N LEU A 55 -8.34 8.61 4.89
CA LEU A 55 -8.70 9.97 4.49
C LEU A 55 -8.53 10.17 2.97
N LEU A 56 -7.51 9.55 2.39
CA LEU A 56 -7.18 9.71 0.98
C LEU A 56 -7.94 8.77 0.03
N LYS A 57 -8.52 7.66 0.50
CA LYS A 57 -9.14 6.67 -0.41
C LYS A 57 -10.21 7.26 -1.33
N ASN A 58 -10.95 8.27 -0.85
CA ASN A 58 -11.94 8.98 -1.64
C ASN A 58 -11.35 10.12 -2.51
N ALA A 59 -10.05 10.42 -2.37
CA ALA A 59 -9.37 11.58 -2.93
C ALA A 59 -8.56 11.27 -4.21
N LEU A 60 -9.18 10.65 -5.21
CA LEU A 60 -8.53 10.36 -6.50
C LEU A 60 -7.16 9.62 -6.36
N LEU A 61 -7.04 8.65 -5.44
CA LEU A 61 -5.80 7.88 -5.22
C LEU A 61 -5.19 7.35 -6.52
N HIS A 62 -6.03 6.97 -7.47
CA HIS A 62 -5.66 6.47 -8.79
C HIS A 62 -4.81 7.45 -9.63
N ASN A 63 -4.87 8.75 -9.33
CA ASN A 63 -4.14 9.81 -10.02
C ASN A 63 -2.75 10.11 -9.43
N LEU A 64 -2.34 9.48 -8.33
CA LEU A 64 -0.97 9.62 -7.82
C LEU A 64 0.02 9.13 -8.89
N LEU A 65 1.11 9.87 -9.09
CA LEU A 65 2.20 9.44 -9.95
C LEU A 65 3.13 8.42 -9.27
N GLY A 66 3.23 8.50 -7.95
CA GLY A 66 4.06 7.61 -7.15
C GLY A 66 3.54 7.53 -5.72
N TYR A 67 3.68 6.36 -5.13
CA TYR A 67 3.33 6.10 -3.74
C TYR A 67 4.27 5.06 -3.13
N ALA A 68 4.68 5.26 -1.89
CA ALA A 68 5.39 4.26 -1.10
C ALA A 68 5.23 4.51 0.41
N ALA A 69 5.30 3.44 1.20
CA ALA A 69 5.33 3.47 2.65
C ALA A 69 6.10 2.29 3.27
N TRP A 70 7.03 1.69 2.52
CA TRP A 70 7.69 0.45 2.92
C TRP A 70 9.11 0.65 3.48
N ASN A 71 9.51 -0.28 4.36
CA ASN A 71 10.87 -0.41 4.88
C ASN A 71 11.35 0.77 5.73
N THR A 72 12.07 1.72 5.16
CA THR A 72 12.63 2.90 5.85
C THR A 72 12.26 4.16 5.10
N ALA A 73 12.39 5.33 5.75
CA ALA A 73 12.11 6.61 5.13
C ALA A 73 12.90 6.82 3.82
N GLY A 74 14.16 6.38 3.76
CA GLY A 74 14.98 6.46 2.54
C GLY A 74 14.42 5.61 1.39
N ASN A 75 14.06 4.36 1.66
CA ASN A 75 13.45 3.48 0.65
C ASN A 75 12.10 4.01 0.18
N THR A 76 11.29 4.54 1.11
CA THR A 76 9.99 5.15 0.82
C THR A 76 10.13 6.37 -0.08
N LEU A 77 10.97 7.34 0.30
CA LEU A 77 11.22 8.55 -0.50
C LEU A 77 11.77 8.20 -1.88
N GLY A 78 12.79 7.35 -1.94
CA GLY A 78 13.39 6.93 -3.21
C GLY A 78 12.38 6.23 -4.13
N SER A 79 11.55 5.34 -3.60
CA SER A 79 10.54 4.61 -4.39
C SER A 79 9.44 5.55 -4.90
N ALA A 80 8.90 6.43 -4.04
CA ALA A 80 7.86 7.37 -4.42
C ALA A 80 8.37 8.36 -5.49
N ILE A 81 9.59 8.88 -5.34
CA ILE A 81 10.20 9.79 -6.33
C ILE A 81 10.49 9.05 -7.64
N ALA A 82 11.13 7.88 -7.59
CA ALA A 82 11.48 7.13 -8.80
C ALA A 82 10.23 6.75 -9.61
N THR A 83 9.17 6.25 -8.95
CA THR A 83 7.90 5.94 -9.62
C THR A 83 7.23 7.19 -10.18
N ALA A 84 7.30 8.32 -9.47
CA ALA A 84 6.78 9.59 -9.95
C ALA A 84 7.52 10.09 -11.20
N VAL A 85 8.85 10.02 -11.23
CA VAL A 85 9.66 10.36 -12.41
C VAL A 85 9.29 9.46 -13.59
N CYS A 86 9.17 8.14 -13.37
CA CYS A 86 8.67 7.23 -14.41
C CYS A 86 7.25 7.58 -14.87
N GLY A 87 6.38 8.07 -13.99
CA GLY A 87 5.04 8.53 -14.34
C GLY A 87 4.97 9.88 -15.05
N LEU A 88 5.98 10.74 -14.88
CA LEU A 88 6.13 12.02 -15.59
C LEU A 88 6.70 11.83 -16.99
N GLU A 89 7.78 11.05 -17.10
CA GLU A 89 8.53 10.85 -18.35
C GLU A 89 7.95 9.70 -19.19
N GLY A 90 7.28 8.75 -18.53
CA GLY A 90 6.69 7.58 -19.17
C GLY A 90 5.36 7.90 -19.85
N GLN A 91 5.14 7.31 -21.02
CA GLN A 91 3.89 7.46 -21.78
C GLN A 91 2.91 6.29 -21.57
N ASN A 92 3.20 5.38 -20.63
CA ASN A 92 2.42 4.17 -20.39
C ASN A 92 1.60 4.28 -19.11
N GLU A 93 0.39 4.82 -19.22
CA GLU A 93 -0.54 4.98 -18.10
C GLU A 93 -0.86 3.64 -17.41
N ARG A 94 -1.08 2.57 -18.19
CA ARG A 94 -1.37 1.23 -17.65
C ARG A 94 -0.25 0.75 -16.73
N ALA A 95 1.01 0.93 -17.14
CA ALA A 95 2.16 0.55 -16.33
C ALA A 95 2.27 1.41 -15.06
N ARG A 96 1.98 2.72 -15.14
CA ARG A 96 1.91 3.61 -13.96
C ARG A 96 0.84 3.11 -12.98
N VAL A 97 -0.37 2.84 -13.46
CA VAL A 97 -1.48 2.34 -12.63
C VAL A 97 -1.13 0.99 -12.00
N GLU A 98 -0.53 0.06 -12.75
CA GLU A 98 -0.05 -1.24 -12.22
C GLU A 98 0.98 -1.05 -11.10
N ALA A 99 1.95 -0.16 -11.29
CA ALA A 99 3.00 0.11 -10.30
C ALA A 99 2.42 0.76 -9.03
N LEU A 100 1.58 1.78 -9.18
CA LEU A 100 0.89 2.45 -8.08
C LEU A 100 0.03 1.44 -7.29
N PHE A 101 -0.80 0.67 -7.98
CA PHE A 101 -1.71 -0.27 -7.35
C PHE A 101 -0.93 -1.38 -6.61
N SER A 102 0.19 -1.85 -7.18
CA SER A 102 1.09 -2.80 -6.50
C SER A 102 1.62 -2.27 -5.17
N ARG A 103 1.97 -0.98 -5.09
CA ARG A 103 2.41 -0.36 -3.82
C ARG A 103 1.27 -0.17 -2.83
N LEU A 104 0.06 0.17 -3.29
CA LEU A 104 -1.10 0.25 -2.41
C LEU A 104 -1.47 -1.11 -1.81
N VAL A 105 -1.40 -2.19 -2.59
CA VAL A 105 -1.66 -3.55 -2.11
C VAL A 105 -0.63 -3.98 -1.06
N ASP A 106 0.66 -3.79 -1.33
CA ASP A 106 1.72 -4.23 -0.40
C ASP A 106 1.83 -3.29 0.81
N ASP A 107 2.06 -2.01 0.59
CA ASP A 107 2.44 -1.07 1.63
C ASP A 107 1.23 -0.68 2.50
N TRP A 108 0.04 -0.54 1.90
CA TRP A 108 -1.18 -0.18 2.65
C TRP A 108 -2.00 -1.41 3.05
N ILE A 109 -2.56 -2.16 2.08
CA ILE A 109 -3.47 -3.26 2.40
C ILE A 109 -2.74 -4.34 3.21
N TYR A 110 -1.61 -4.85 2.73
CA TYR A 110 -0.91 -5.90 3.47
C TYR A 110 -0.22 -5.36 4.72
N GLN A 111 0.79 -4.51 4.57
CA GLN A 111 1.65 -4.12 5.70
C GLN A 111 0.94 -3.20 6.70
N GLY A 112 0.11 -2.26 6.22
CA GLY A 112 -0.59 -1.28 7.04
C GLY A 112 -1.88 -1.79 7.71
N GLU A 113 -2.62 -2.68 7.06
CA GLU A 113 -3.98 -3.07 7.48
C GLU A 113 -4.07 -4.53 7.99
N PHE A 114 -3.54 -5.50 7.23
CA PHE A 114 -3.86 -6.92 7.44
C PHE A 114 -2.72 -7.78 8.02
N ARG A 115 -1.45 -7.36 7.92
CA ARG A 115 -0.31 -8.15 8.42
C ARG A 115 -0.43 -8.48 9.90
N LEU A 116 -0.87 -7.51 10.73
CA LEU A 116 -1.14 -7.74 12.15
C LEU A 116 -2.22 -8.79 12.37
N GLN A 117 -3.26 -8.76 11.55
CA GLN A 117 -4.38 -9.68 11.66
C GLN A 117 -3.94 -11.11 11.31
N VAL A 118 -3.12 -11.27 10.27
CA VAL A 118 -2.51 -12.56 9.92
C VAL A 118 -1.61 -13.05 11.05
N TRP A 119 -0.76 -12.19 11.62
CA TRP A 119 0.10 -12.55 12.75
C TRP A 119 -0.71 -13.03 13.96
N ASN A 120 -1.82 -12.37 14.28
CA ASN A 120 -2.72 -12.80 15.36
C ASN A 120 -3.46 -14.11 15.02
N ALA A 121 -3.90 -14.31 13.78
CA ALA A 121 -4.58 -15.54 13.34
C ALA A 121 -3.67 -16.78 13.38
N LEU A 122 -2.36 -16.57 13.30
CA LEU A 122 -1.32 -17.59 13.47
C LEU A 122 -0.88 -17.76 14.93
N GLU A 123 -1.59 -17.16 15.88
CA GLU A 123 -1.26 -17.20 17.32
C GLU A 123 0.10 -16.56 17.67
N ARG A 124 0.42 -15.46 16.97
CA ARG A 124 1.61 -14.63 17.21
C ARG A 124 2.93 -15.42 17.07
N PRO A 125 3.18 -15.99 15.88
CA PRO A 125 4.40 -16.77 15.63
C PRO A 125 5.65 -15.89 15.68
N SER A 126 6.82 -16.54 15.61
CA SER A 126 8.10 -15.84 15.50
C SER A 126 8.11 -14.89 14.30
N ILE A 127 8.62 -13.68 14.53
CA ILE A 127 8.76 -12.65 13.49
C ILE A 127 9.94 -12.94 12.55
N PHE A 128 10.84 -13.83 12.96
CA PHE A 128 12.07 -14.17 12.24
C PHE A 128 11.92 -15.37 11.33
N ASP A 129 11.05 -16.32 11.69
CA ASP A 129 10.80 -17.53 10.91
C ASP A 129 9.43 -18.13 11.28
N LEU A 130 8.60 -18.37 10.28
CA LEU A 130 7.29 -19.00 10.40
C LEU A 130 7.38 -20.52 10.45
N GLY A 131 8.48 -21.13 9.99
CA GLY A 131 8.60 -22.58 9.83
C GLY A 131 7.40 -23.17 9.09
N ASP A 132 6.79 -24.21 9.66
CA ASP A 132 5.64 -24.92 9.10
C ASP A 132 4.37 -24.05 8.97
N LEU A 133 4.33 -22.90 9.64
CA LEU A 133 3.18 -21.98 9.56
C LEU A 133 3.17 -21.16 8.25
N LYS A 134 4.23 -21.21 7.43
CA LYS A 134 4.30 -20.42 6.18
C LYS A 134 3.10 -20.66 5.25
N ALA A 135 2.73 -21.93 5.02
CA ALA A 135 1.63 -22.25 4.11
C ALA A 135 0.27 -21.74 4.64
N ARG A 136 0.05 -21.85 5.96
CA ARG A 136 -1.13 -21.29 6.63
C ARG A 136 -1.13 -19.75 6.55
N ALA A 137 0.02 -19.12 6.73
CA ALA A 137 0.17 -17.67 6.61
C ALA A 137 -0.19 -17.17 5.21
N GLU A 138 0.30 -17.83 4.15
CA GLU A 138 -0.02 -17.48 2.76
C GLU A 138 -1.52 -17.66 2.47
N SER A 139 -2.15 -18.69 3.05
CA SER A 139 -3.61 -18.88 2.94
C SER A 139 -4.40 -17.78 3.64
N GLU A 140 -4.00 -17.38 4.84
CA GLU A 140 -4.60 -16.24 5.57
C GLU A 140 -4.42 -14.91 4.84
N ILE A 141 -3.25 -14.72 4.20
CA ILE A 141 -2.96 -13.55 3.37
C ILE A 141 -3.90 -13.53 2.16
N GLU A 142 -3.98 -14.60 1.38
CA GLU A 142 -4.83 -14.64 0.20
C GLU A 142 -6.31 -14.40 0.56
N LEU A 143 -6.78 -15.04 1.64
CA LEU A 143 -8.15 -14.93 2.12
C LEU A 143 -8.55 -13.49 2.46
N ARG A 144 -7.61 -12.69 2.98
CA ARG A 144 -7.88 -11.31 3.45
C ARG A 144 -7.53 -10.25 2.41
N ILE A 145 -6.37 -10.38 1.76
CA ILE A 145 -5.83 -9.34 0.88
C ILE A 145 -6.54 -9.31 -0.46
N LYS A 146 -6.81 -10.47 -1.06
CA LYS A 146 -7.48 -10.53 -2.37
C LYS A 146 -8.82 -9.78 -2.38
N PRO A 147 -9.79 -10.04 -1.48
CA PRO A 147 -11.05 -9.32 -1.51
C PRO A 147 -10.86 -7.81 -1.28
N ALA A 148 -9.99 -7.42 -0.35
CA ALA A 148 -9.70 -6.00 -0.08
C ALA A 148 -9.06 -5.29 -1.29
N ALA A 149 -8.14 -5.96 -2.00
CA ALA A 149 -7.53 -5.43 -3.22
C ALA A 149 -8.57 -5.30 -4.34
N LEU A 150 -9.41 -6.32 -4.56
CA LEU A 150 -10.46 -6.26 -5.56
C LEU A 150 -11.49 -5.16 -5.24
N GLU A 151 -11.85 -4.98 -3.97
CA GLU A 151 -12.72 -3.90 -3.52
C GLU A 151 -12.10 -2.53 -3.77
N LEU A 152 -10.81 -2.33 -3.41
CA LEU A 152 -10.08 -1.09 -3.68
C LEU A 152 -10.08 -0.78 -5.19
N TRP A 153 -9.79 -1.78 -6.02
CA TRP A 153 -9.79 -1.62 -7.47
C TRP A 153 -11.16 -1.22 -8.01
N ASN A 154 -12.18 -2.02 -7.71
CA ASN A 154 -13.52 -1.83 -8.25
C ASN A 154 -14.15 -0.50 -7.80
N THR A 155 -13.82 -0.06 -6.59
CA THR A 155 -14.40 1.17 -6.01
C THR A 155 -13.67 2.43 -6.49
N TYR A 156 -12.33 2.39 -6.57
CA TYR A 156 -11.53 3.62 -6.70
C TYR A 156 -10.66 3.70 -7.95
N PHE A 157 -10.48 2.61 -8.69
CA PHE A 157 -9.68 2.56 -9.92
C PHE A 157 -10.53 2.29 -11.16
N ALA A 158 -11.32 1.20 -11.15
CA ALA A 158 -12.14 0.79 -12.30
C ALA A 158 -13.07 1.88 -12.84
N PRO A 159 -13.75 2.71 -12.01
CA PRO A 159 -14.61 3.78 -12.52
C PRO A 159 -13.86 4.86 -13.31
N HIS A 160 -12.56 5.01 -13.07
CA HIS A 160 -11.69 6.00 -13.72
C HIS A 160 -10.88 5.41 -14.88
N TYR A 161 -10.76 4.08 -14.94
CA TYR A 161 -10.07 3.36 -16.01
C TYR A 161 -10.96 2.26 -16.60
N PRO A 162 -12.06 2.61 -17.30
CA PRO A 162 -13.05 1.63 -17.80
C PRO A 162 -12.48 0.65 -18.83
N ASN A 163 -11.36 0.99 -19.46
CA ASN A 163 -10.63 0.16 -20.41
C ASN A 163 -9.58 -0.76 -19.75
N LEU A 164 -9.41 -0.67 -18.42
CA LEU A 164 -8.44 -1.46 -17.67
C LEU A 164 -9.14 -2.45 -16.73
N LYS A 165 -8.56 -3.65 -16.60
CA LYS A 165 -8.96 -4.67 -15.61
C LYS A 165 -7.78 -5.13 -14.78
N LEU A 166 -8.05 -5.41 -13.51
CA LEU A 166 -7.09 -6.04 -12.60
C LEU A 166 -7.16 -7.56 -12.72
N GLU A 167 -6.01 -8.17 -12.92
CA GLU A 167 -5.80 -9.61 -12.82
C GLU A 167 -4.98 -9.91 -11.57
N TRP A 168 -5.56 -10.70 -10.66
CA TRP A 168 -4.92 -11.15 -9.43
C TRP A 168 -4.42 -12.58 -9.57
N ASN A 169 -3.12 -12.79 -9.40
CA ASN A 169 -2.46 -14.08 -9.59
C ASN A 169 -1.92 -14.65 -8.27
N GLY A 170 -2.73 -14.57 -7.22
CA GLY A 170 -2.47 -15.14 -5.90
C GLY A 170 -1.60 -14.26 -5.01
N SER A 171 -1.21 -14.82 -3.87
CA SER A 171 -0.31 -14.19 -2.91
C SER A 171 0.63 -15.20 -2.30
N SER A 172 1.81 -14.73 -1.92
CA SER A 172 2.84 -15.52 -1.26
C SER A 172 3.71 -14.63 -0.38
N LEU A 173 4.63 -15.24 0.35
CA LEU A 173 5.66 -14.55 1.11
C LEU A 173 7.02 -14.75 0.43
N ALA A 174 7.78 -13.66 0.29
CA ALA A 174 9.13 -13.72 -0.29
C ALA A 174 10.12 -14.53 0.58
N TRP A 175 9.82 -14.66 1.87
CA TRP A 175 10.62 -15.34 2.89
C TRP A 175 9.66 -16.08 3.84
N PRO A 176 10.12 -17.00 4.69
CA PRO A 176 9.29 -17.58 5.75
C PRO A 176 9.05 -16.55 6.89
N ARG A 177 8.67 -15.32 6.55
CA ARG A 177 8.44 -14.19 7.45
C ARG A 177 7.27 -13.38 6.91
N LEU A 178 6.42 -12.86 7.80
CA LEU A 178 5.34 -11.94 7.43
C LEU A 178 5.85 -10.54 7.02
N PHE A 179 7.14 -10.35 6.80
CA PHE A 179 7.72 -9.03 6.57
C PHE A 179 7.40 -8.49 5.18
N THR A 180 7.54 -9.30 4.14
CA THR A 180 7.37 -8.90 2.72
C THR A 180 6.40 -9.86 2.03
N GLY A 181 5.25 -9.34 1.64
CA GLY A 181 4.29 -10.05 0.80
C GLY A 181 4.68 -9.96 -0.66
N VAL A 182 4.24 -10.94 -1.44
CA VAL A 182 4.38 -10.98 -2.89
C VAL A 182 2.99 -11.14 -3.46
N PHE A 183 2.56 -10.14 -4.22
CA PHE A 183 1.20 -10.04 -4.78
C PHE A 183 1.30 -9.90 -6.30
N PRO A 184 1.47 -11.01 -7.05
CA PRO A 184 1.53 -10.96 -8.49
C PRO A 184 0.19 -10.45 -9.03
N LEU A 185 0.19 -9.21 -9.52
CA LEU A 185 -0.96 -8.60 -10.14
C LEU A 185 -0.59 -7.98 -11.48
N LYS A 186 -1.58 -7.89 -12.38
CA LYS A 186 -1.43 -7.25 -13.68
C LYS A 186 -2.63 -6.36 -13.97
N VAL A 187 -2.35 -5.20 -14.55
CA VAL A 187 -3.39 -4.35 -15.13
C VAL A 187 -3.38 -4.58 -16.64
N LYS A 188 -4.48 -5.11 -17.18
CA LYS A 188 -4.62 -5.44 -18.61
C LYS A 188 -5.67 -4.55 -19.25
N ASN A 189 -5.56 -4.35 -20.56
CA ASN A 189 -6.68 -3.80 -21.32
C ASN A 189 -7.84 -4.80 -21.31
N VAL A 190 -9.06 -4.28 -21.28
CA VAL A 190 -10.28 -5.08 -21.44
C VAL A 190 -10.39 -5.56 -22.88
#